data_AF-R9I9Q0-F1
#
_entry.id   AF-R9I9Q0-F1
#
_cell.length_a   1.000
_cell.length_b   1.000
_cell.length_c   1.000
_cell.angle_alpha   90.00
_cell.angle_beta   90.00
_cell.angle_gamma   90.00
#
_symmetry.space_group_name_H-M   'P 1'
#
loop_
_entity.id
_entity.type
_entity.pdbx_description
1 polymer ?
#
loop_
_entity_poly.entity_id
_entity_poly.type
_entity_poly.pdbx_seq_one_letter_code
_entity_poly.pdbx_strand_id
1 'polypeptide(L)'
;MARILMLHNDNLPGVFYEQELAGKFDIENVTIRISEDVMDFDAEICALLNPIFQRKPYDLIVLPYTFDAQNYMSFTGIRTAVHIRLTQLWGHTRKPILFVGPDAIEQVEKLSSMGSLFLTSLVYHTNSLSKDSLISLMDDCMKKVEMTDMQYRNFLEKVQVSRPSNYQTHHSLANEWAVRRWAEMLSWDNNPPALPGEDVFNMLFYKYLYANLATKHEVFSNRFKKKNPVKPLVNGIENKTIVYVDDEYNKGWENLLKIIVENSRAKLVCYKDFNEAWKRDELVKHINDFLDAQADAHCFLIDLRLHEEDFEGDPALMTGHQVVKHLFGKRQNTQVVVFTASNKVWNMKQVMSDYHVSDYIIKESPEFNFARAETIQNFKKFLSAIRKAACQHYIRDYQKELEKLSTQCPKGDLMEFVSLLSFDSDEGKNKVLKALLLSLHVFIENYISNVQKFAIDSAGNLLEPNGGICNFNKKMFFKFDNSGAKSNKIDVKFEDKLTLESAGWKFAPTDNEKSKDTIQVAALHYYYGFDASLCKLFLNIKKDRNTVISHCGGTVTSNIEDVKKLFQDVIMVMLHRDYPPVP
;
A
#
# COMPACT_ATOMS: atom_id res chain seq x y z
N MET A 1 -36.13 -5.77 39.85
CA MET A 1 -37.17 -6.03 38.84
C MET A 1 -36.48 -6.23 37.52
N ALA A 2 -36.84 -7.26 36.75
CA ALA A 2 -36.21 -7.47 35.44
C ALA A 2 -36.63 -6.35 34.48
N ARG A 3 -35.68 -5.89 33.67
CA ARG A 3 -35.87 -4.78 32.74
C ARG A 3 -36.16 -5.25 31.33
N ILE A 4 -37.17 -4.67 30.72
CA ILE A 4 -37.65 -5.09 29.41
C ILE A 4 -37.72 -3.88 28.50
N LEU A 5 -37.03 -3.98 27.36
CA LEU A 5 -37.16 -2.99 26.30
C LEU A 5 -38.21 -3.47 25.30
N MET A 6 -39.24 -2.68 25.12
CA MET A 6 -40.32 -2.94 24.17
C MET A 6 -40.21 -2.00 22.98
N LEU A 7 -39.85 -2.55 21.83
CA LEU A 7 -39.81 -1.82 20.56
C LEU A 7 -41.09 -2.12 19.78
N HIS A 8 -41.84 -1.10 19.36
CA HIS A 8 -43.10 -1.30 18.64
C HIS A 8 -43.42 -0.12 17.70
N ASN A 9 -44.38 -0.31 16.80
CA ASN A 9 -45.03 0.79 16.09
C ASN A 9 -46.55 0.70 16.29
N ASP A 10 -46.94 0.64 17.57
CA ASP A 10 -48.32 0.41 18.06
C ASP A 10 -48.99 -0.86 17.49
N ASN A 11 -48.17 -1.82 17.09
CA ASN A 11 -48.58 -3.09 16.49
C ASN A 11 -48.37 -4.29 17.42
N LEU A 12 -48.05 -4.04 18.69
CA LEU A 12 -48.04 -5.07 19.72
C LEU A 12 -49.43 -5.22 20.34
N PRO A 13 -49.79 -6.42 20.84
CA PRO A 13 -51.06 -6.68 21.49
C PRO A 13 -51.33 -5.73 22.68
N GLY A 14 -52.59 -5.30 22.83
CA GLY A 14 -53.02 -4.37 23.88
C GLY A 14 -52.63 -4.76 25.31
N VAL A 15 -52.52 -6.07 25.56
CA VAL A 15 -52.09 -6.65 26.84
C VAL A 15 -50.75 -6.09 27.32
N PHE A 16 -49.83 -5.74 26.42
CA PHE A 16 -48.51 -5.22 26.76
C PHE A 16 -48.53 -3.80 27.35
N TYR A 17 -49.66 -3.10 27.23
CA TYR A 17 -49.85 -1.75 27.78
C TYR A 17 -50.64 -1.76 29.10
N GLU A 18 -50.97 -2.94 29.64
CA GLU A 18 -51.70 -3.07 30.91
C GLU A 18 -50.82 -2.78 32.14
N GLN A 19 -51.38 -2.09 33.14
CA GLN A 19 -50.67 -1.67 34.36
C GLN A 19 -50.09 -2.83 35.19
N GLU A 20 -50.66 -4.03 35.09
CA GLU A 20 -50.23 -5.19 35.88
C GLU A 20 -48.90 -5.78 35.38
N LEU A 21 -48.59 -5.68 34.08
CA LEU A 21 -47.27 -6.02 33.55
C LEU A 21 -46.21 -5.03 34.05
N ALA A 22 -46.55 -3.74 34.09
CA ALA A 22 -45.70 -2.70 34.67
C ALA A 22 -45.50 -2.89 36.19
N GLY A 23 -46.39 -3.63 36.86
CA GLY A 23 -46.27 -4.02 38.26
C GLY A 23 -45.33 -5.21 38.51
N LYS A 24 -44.99 -6.00 37.48
CA LYS A 24 -44.07 -7.17 37.58
C LYS A 24 -42.71 -6.95 36.92
N PHE A 25 -42.66 -6.16 35.84
CA PHE A 25 -41.44 -5.85 35.10
C PHE A 25 -41.23 -4.33 34.98
N ASP A 26 -39.96 -3.92 34.89
CA ASP A 26 -39.58 -2.53 34.58
C ASP A 26 -39.53 -2.40 33.05
N ILE A 27 -40.64 -1.93 32.46
CA ILE A 27 -40.86 -1.91 31.00
C ILE A 27 -40.60 -0.50 30.45
N GLU A 28 -39.65 -0.39 29.52
CA GLU A 28 -39.43 0.81 28.72
C GLU A 28 -40.03 0.62 27.32
N ASN A 29 -41.04 1.43 26.98
CA ASN A 29 -41.71 1.40 25.68
C ASN A 29 -41.09 2.42 24.73
N VAL A 30 -40.70 1.97 23.55
CA VAL A 30 -40.08 2.81 22.50
C VAL A 30 -40.83 2.58 21.19
N THR A 31 -41.50 3.63 20.73
CA THR A 31 -42.16 3.64 19.43
C THR A 31 -41.13 3.88 18.31
N ILE A 32 -41.06 2.98 17.35
CA ILE A 32 -40.23 3.08 16.15
C ILE A 32 -41.13 3.51 14.99
N ARG A 33 -41.00 4.77 14.59
CA ARG A 33 -41.68 5.33 13.43
C ARG A 33 -40.66 5.51 12.31
N ILE A 34 -40.64 4.57 11.39
CA ILE A 34 -39.78 4.65 10.20
C ILE A 34 -40.49 5.62 9.24
N SER A 35 -39.82 6.69 8.83
CA SER A 35 -40.40 7.61 7.84
C SER A 35 -40.30 7.05 6.43
N GLU A 36 -41.32 7.29 5.59
CA GLU A 36 -41.36 6.83 4.19
C GLU A 36 -40.22 7.41 3.33
N ASP A 37 -39.61 8.52 3.76
CA ASP A 37 -38.59 9.28 3.03
C ASP A 37 -37.13 8.83 3.32
N VAL A 38 -36.92 7.83 4.19
CA VAL A 38 -35.56 7.45 4.61
C VAL A 38 -34.95 6.44 3.64
N MET A 39 -33.86 6.86 2.99
CA MET A 39 -33.05 6.04 2.08
C MET A 39 -32.20 4.96 2.81
N ASP A 40 -32.01 5.05 4.13
CA ASP A 40 -31.17 4.12 4.90
C ASP A 40 -31.73 3.78 6.31
N PHE A 41 -32.46 2.67 6.40
CA PHE A 41 -33.00 2.13 7.65
C PHE A 41 -31.91 1.79 8.68
N ASP A 42 -30.73 1.34 8.25
CA ASP A 42 -29.66 0.89 9.16
C ASP A 42 -29.10 2.08 9.96
N ALA A 43 -28.90 3.21 9.30
CA ALA A 43 -28.44 4.43 9.97
C ALA A 43 -29.48 4.95 10.98
N GLU A 44 -30.76 5.00 10.58
CA GLU A 44 -31.85 5.49 11.42
C GLU A 44 -32.04 4.64 12.68
N ILE A 45 -32.11 3.31 12.53
CA ILE A 45 -32.29 2.43 13.68
C ILE A 45 -31.11 2.52 14.65
N CYS A 46 -29.89 2.70 14.12
CA CYS A 46 -28.71 2.88 14.96
C CYS A 46 -28.74 4.20 15.73
N ALA A 47 -29.09 5.30 15.06
CA ALA A 47 -29.24 6.61 15.70
C ALA A 47 -30.31 6.58 16.81
N LEU A 48 -31.42 5.90 16.57
CA LEU A 48 -32.51 5.76 17.55
C LEU A 48 -32.09 4.92 18.77
N LEU A 49 -31.49 3.76 18.55
CA LEU A 49 -31.22 2.79 19.62
C LEU A 49 -29.94 3.06 20.41
N ASN A 50 -28.94 3.75 19.82
CA ASN A 50 -27.71 4.15 20.49
C ASN A 50 -27.93 4.80 21.86
N PRO A 51 -28.71 5.91 21.98
CA PRO A 51 -28.92 6.56 23.28
C PRO A 51 -29.72 5.67 24.25
N ILE A 52 -30.61 4.82 23.76
CA ILE A 52 -31.44 3.94 24.62
C ILE A 52 -30.56 2.89 25.30
N PHE A 53 -29.75 2.17 24.53
CA PHE A 53 -28.90 1.11 25.07
C PHE A 53 -27.72 1.64 25.89
N GLN A 54 -27.25 2.87 25.63
CA GLN A 54 -26.19 3.49 26.43
C GLN A 54 -26.66 3.91 27.83
N ARG A 55 -27.96 4.16 28.03
CA ARG A 55 -28.50 4.63 29.31
C ARG A 55 -28.59 3.52 30.34
N LYS A 56 -29.10 2.35 29.96
CA LYS A 56 -29.39 1.25 30.88
C LYS A 56 -29.32 -0.12 30.18
N PRO A 57 -28.96 -1.20 30.90
CA PRO A 57 -29.09 -2.56 30.41
C PRO A 57 -30.52 -3.10 30.55
N TYR A 58 -30.88 -4.00 29.65
CA TYR A 58 -32.15 -4.72 29.59
C TYR A 58 -31.91 -6.24 29.63
N ASP A 59 -32.80 -6.96 30.28
CA ASP A 59 -32.76 -8.40 30.45
C ASP A 59 -33.49 -9.13 29.32
N LEU A 60 -34.50 -8.48 28.71
CA LEU A 60 -35.27 -8.98 27.58
C LEU A 60 -35.59 -7.85 26.62
N ILE A 61 -35.53 -8.13 25.32
CA ILE A 61 -35.96 -7.21 24.27
C ILE A 61 -37.16 -7.83 23.56
N VAL A 62 -38.26 -7.08 23.46
CA VAL A 62 -39.51 -7.50 22.82
C VAL A 62 -39.73 -6.66 21.57
N LEU A 63 -40.05 -7.30 20.45
CA LEU A 63 -40.37 -6.61 19.21
C LEU A 63 -41.35 -7.39 18.31
N PRO A 64 -42.09 -6.71 17.42
CA PRO A 64 -42.82 -7.36 16.33
C PRO A 64 -41.86 -7.86 15.24
N TYR A 65 -42.38 -8.63 14.27
CA TYR A 65 -41.59 -9.01 13.08
C TYR A 65 -41.23 -7.81 12.18
N THR A 66 -42.07 -6.77 12.19
CA THR A 66 -41.91 -5.55 11.40
C THR A 66 -42.41 -4.34 12.18
N PHE A 67 -41.76 -3.19 12.02
CA PHE A 67 -42.27 -1.90 12.50
C PHE A 67 -43.02 -1.14 11.41
N ASP A 68 -42.93 -1.60 10.16
CA ASP A 68 -43.60 -0.95 9.04
C ASP A 68 -45.08 -1.36 9.00
N ALA A 69 -45.95 -0.37 9.21
CA ALA A 69 -47.40 -0.57 9.22
C ALA A 69 -47.98 -0.77 7.82
N GLN A 70 -47.28 -0.35 6.77
CA GLN A 70 -47.74 -0.42 5.38
C GLN A 70 -47.16 -1.63 4.64
N ASN A 71 -45.94 -2.04 4.99
CA ASN A 71 -45.28 -3.19 4.40
C ASN A 71 -44.86 -4.21 5.45
N TYR A 72 -45.76 -5.15 5.72
CA TYR A 72 -45.51 -6.25 6.64
C TYR A 72 -44.30 -7.13 6.23
N MET A 73 -44.02 -7.21 4.94
CA MET A 73 -42.94 -8.00 4.35
C MET A 73 -41.58 -7.31 4.42
N SER A 74 -41.49 -6.10 4.98
CA SER A 74 -40.20 -5.41 5.18
C SER A 74 -39.35 -6.06 6.28
N PHE A 75 -39.99 -6.79 7.21
CA PHE A 75 -39.33 -7.50 8.32
C PHE A 75 -38.31 -6.64 9.10
N THR A 76 -38.59 -5.34 9.24
CA THR A 76 -37.70 -4.37 9.88
C THR A 76 -37.44 -4.70 11.36
N GLY A 77 -38.37 -5.39 12.03
CA GLY A 77 -38.16 -5.95 13.36
C GLY A 77 -37.05 -7.00 13.39
N ILE A 78 -37.10 -7.97 12.48
CA ILE A 78 -36.05 -9.00 12.35
C ILE A 78 -34.70 -8.33 12.07
N ARG A 79 -34.67 -7.36 11.14
CA ARG A 79 -33.45 -6.60 10.82
C ARG A 79 -32.88 -5.87 12.04
N THR A 80 -33.72 -5.21 12.83
CA THR A 80 -33.33 -4.58 14.11
C THR A 80 -32.78 -5.58 15.11
N ALA A 81 -33.37 -6.77 15.26
CA ALA A 81 -32.84 -7.80 16.14
C ALA A 81 -31.42 -8.24 15.72
N VAL A 82 -31.16 -8.32 14.42
CA VAL A 82 -29.80 -8.60 13.91
C VAL A 82 -28.84 -7.44 14.24
N HIS A 83 -29.26 -6.17 14.12
CA HIS A 83 -28.45 -5.04 14.60
C HIS A 83 -28.12 -5.15 16.09
N ILE A 84 -29.08 -5.54 16.92
CA ILE A 84 -28.90 -5.73 18.35
C ILE A 84 -27.88 -6.83 18.63
N ARG A 85 -27.97 -7.96 17.90
CA ARG A 85 -27.00 -9.06 17.99
C ARG A 85 -25.59 -8.66 17.56
N LEU A 86 -25.44 -7.75 16.59
CA LEU A 86 -24.14 -7.41 16.01
C LEU A 86 -23.47 -6.16 16.61
N THR A 87 -24.21 -5.30 17.31
CA THR A 87 -23.67 -4.04 17.86
C THR A 87 -23.11 -4.24 19.27
N GLN A 88 -21.80 -4.49 19.38
CA GLN A 88 -21.15 -4.73 20.68
C GLN A 88 -21.31 -3.59 21.68
N LEU A 89 -21.27 -2.34 21.23
CA LEU A 89 -21.39 -1.15 22.07
C LEU A 89 -22.73 -1.07 22.82
N TRP A 90 -23.77 -1.74 22.33
CA TRP A 90 -25.05 -1.79 23.01
C TRP A 90 -25.02 -2.72 24.22
N GLY A 91 -24.11 -3.70 24.30
CA GLY A 91 -24.05 -4.65 25.42
C GLY A 91 -25.19 -5.70 25.43
N HIS A 92 -25.99 -5.78 24.36
CA HIS A 92 -27.15 -6.69 24.27
C HIS A 92 -26.99 -7.80 23.22
N THR A 93 -25.79 -7.99 22.68
CA THR A 93 -25.50 -8.97 21.63
C THR A 93 -25.86 -10.41 22.00
N ARG A 94 -25.98 -10.71 23.30
CA ARG A 94 -26.20 -12.04 23.88
C ARG A 94 -27.47 -12.16 24.71
N LYS A 95 -28.29 -11.11 24.79
CA LYS A 95 -29.52 -11.09 25.58
C LYS A 95 -30.67 -11.81 24.88
N PRO A 96 -31.66 -12.35 25.62
CA PRO A 96 -32.91 -12.84 25.05
C PRO A 96 -33.65 -11.81 24.19
N ILE A 97 -34.19 -12.27 23.06
CA ILE A 97 -35.06 -11.49 22.18
C ILE A 97 -36.36 -12.26 21.99
N LEU A 98 -37.50 -11.64 22.27
CA LEU A 98 -38.83 -12.20 22.09
C LEU A 98 -39.56 -11.48 20.95
N PHE A 99 -39.91 -12.23 19.92
CA PHE A 99 -40.78 -11.77 18.85
C PHE A 99 -42.25 -12.02 19.18
N VAL A 100 -43.09 -11.04 18.88
CA VAL A 100 -44.55 -11.15 19.01
C VAL A 100 -45.16 -10.95 17.63
N GLY A 101 -45.89 -11.94 17.13
CA GLY A 101 -46.50 -11.84 15.81
C GLY A 101 -47.41 -13.01 15.49
N PRO A 102 -48.36 -12.82 14.55
CA PRO A 102 -49.40 -13.81 14.26
C PRO A 102 -48.89 -15.01 13.47
N ASP A 103 -47.84 -14.84 12.65
CA ASP A 103 -47.33 -15.89 11.75
C ASP A 103 -46.53 -16.95 12.49
N ALA A 104 -46.49 -18.14 11.89
CA ALA A 104 -45.62 -19.21 12.33
C ALA A 104 -44.17 -18.96 11.89
N ILE A 105 -43.19 -19.41 12.69
CA ILE A 105 -41.76 -19.22 12.42
C ILE A 105 -41.39 -19.76 11.04
N GLU A 106 -41.94 -20.91 10.64
CA GLU A 106 -41.66 -21.56 9.35
C GLU A 106 -42.10 -20.71 8.15
N GLN A 107 -43.10 -19.84 8.33
CA GLN A 107 -43.53 -18.89 7.30
C GLN A 107 -42.57 -17.71 7.24
N VAL A 108 -42.24 -17.13 8.40
CA VAL A 108 -41.30 -16.00 8.49
C VAL A 108 -39.91 -16.37 7.95
N GLU A 109 -39.42 -17.58 8.23
CA GLU A 109 -38.16 -18.10 7.70
C GLU A 109 -38.12 -18.21 6.18
N LYS A 110 -39.24 -18.52 5.54
CA LYS A 110 -39.33 -18.60 4.07
C LYS A 110 -39.40 -17.23 3.41
N LEU A 111 -39.94 -16.24 4.13
CA LEU A 111 -40.27 -14.93 3.59
C LEU A 111 -39.17 -13.89 3.83
N SER A 112 -38.35 -14.06 4.86
CA SER A 112 -37.25 -13.17 5.21
C SER A 112 -35.90 -13.85 5.04
N SER A 113 -34.96 -13.20 4.33
CA SER A 113 -33.58 -13.69 4.25
C SER A 113 -32.91 -13.80 5.62
N MET A 114 -33.30 -12.95 6.58
CA MET A 114 -32.79 -12.99 7.96
C MET A 114 -33.64 -13.85 8.90
N GLY A 115 -34.66 -14.54 8.40
CA GLY A 115 -35.55 -15.38 9.19
C GLY A 115 -34.82 -16.54 9.89
N SER A 116 -33.67 -16.97 9.37
CA SER A 116 -32.80 -17.97 10.03
C SER A 116 -32.34 -17.56 11.44
N LEU A 117 -32.52 -16.29 11.84
CA LEU A 117 -32.38 -15.82 13.21
C LEU A 117 -33.18 -16.66 14.22
N PHE A 118 -34.38 -17.15 13.86
CA PHE A 118 -35.21 -17.99 14.74
C PHE A 118 -34.61 -19.37 15.03
N LEU A 119 -33.67 -19.83 14.21
CA LEU A 119 -32.92 -21.06 14.42
C LEU A 119 -31.72 -20.89 15.37
N THR A 120 -31.57 -19.70 15.98
CA THR A 120 -30.47 -19.36 16.87
C THR A 120 -30.89 -19.33 18.34
N SER A 121 -29.93 -19.41 19.25
CA SER A 121 -30.25 -19.47 20.69
C SER A 121 -30.74 -18.12 21.22
N LEU A 122 -31.61 -18.19 22.23
CA LEU A 122 -32.20 -17.02 22.91
C LEU A 122 -32.98 -16.07 21.97
N VAL A 123 -33.54 -16.63 20.90
CA VAL A 123 -34.58 -16.00 20.09
C VAL A 123 -35.86 -16.79 20.33
N TYR A 124 -36.91 -16.09 20.75
CA TYR A 124 -38.20 -16.64 21.11
C TYR A 124 -39.28 -16.02 20.26
N HIS A 125 -40.41 -16.70 20.13
CA HIS A 125 -41.58 -16.20 19.43
C HIS A 125 -42.85 -16.60 20.18
N THR A 126 -43.87 -15.76 20.08
CA THR A 126 -45.24 -16.07 20.51
C THR A 126 -46.26 -15.44 19.58
N ASN A 127 -47.32 -16.20 19.29
CA ASN A 127 -48.57 -15.69 18.73
C ASN A 127 -49.69 -15.61 19.79
N SER A 128 -49.40 -16.00 21.04
CA SER A 128 -50.38 -15.97 22.12
C SER A 128 -50.59 -14.53 22.60
N LEU A 129 -51.86 -14.16 22.68
CA LEU A 129 -52.32 -12.86 23.16
C LEU A 129 -52.79 -12.91 24.63
N SER A 130 -52.77 -14.09 25.26
CA SER A 130 -53.20 -14.23 26.65
C SER A 130 -52.10 -13.79 27.62
N LYS A 131 -52.47 -12.93 28.56
CA LYS A 131 -51.60 -12.32 29.56
C LYS A 131 -50.77 -13.32 30.36
N ASP A 132 -51.39 -14.35 30.93
CA ASP A 132 -50.68 -15.31 31.79
C ASP A 132 -49.60 -16.08 31.04
N SER A 133 -49.88 -16.46 29.79
CA SER A 133 -48.90 -17.12 28.93
C SER A 133 -47.74 -16.20 28.56
N LEU A 134 -48.01 -14.91 28.29
CA LEU A 134 -46.96 -13.93 28.00
C LEU A 134 -46.06 -13.69 29.22
N ILE A 135 -46.65 -13.52 30.40
CA ILE A 135 -45.91 -13.35 31.65
C ILE A 135 -45.02 -14.57 31.92
N SER A 136 -45.57 -15.78 31.79
CA SER A 136 -44.81 -17.02 31.98
C SER A 136 -43.67 -17.13 30.98
N LEU A 137 -43.91 -16.82 29.71
CA LEU A 137 -42.89 -16.87 28.66
C LEU A 137 -41.78 -15.84 28.90
N MET A 138 -42.13 -14.61 29.27
CA MET A 138 -41.16 -13.56 29.59
C MET A 138 -40.28 -13.96 30.78
N ASP A 139 -40.87 -14.50 31.84
CA ASP A 139 -40.11 -15.06 32.98
C ASP A 139 -39.16 -16.18 32.51
N ASP A 140 -39.62 -17.10 31.66
CA ASP A 140 -38.81 -18.21 31.15
C ASP A 140 -37.67 -17.75 30.23
N CYS A 141 -37.88 -16.71 29.44
CA CYS A 141 -36.84 -16.09 28.62
C CYS A 141 -35.71 -15.55 29.51
N MET A 142 -36.07 -14.86 30.60
CA MET A 142 -35.12 -14.19 31.49
C MET A 142 -34.37 -15.14 32.44
N LYS A 143 -34.87 -16.37 32.66
CA LYS A 143 -34.13 -17.40 33.41
C LYS A 143 -32.81 -17.82 32.75
N LYS A 144 -32.65 -17.60 31.43
CA LYS A 144 -31.42 -17.94 30.69
C LYS A 144 -30.56 -16.69 30.51
N VAL A 145 -29.44 -16.64 31.25
CA VAL A 145 -28.80 -15.36 31.56
C VAL A 145 -28.01 -14.75 30.40
N GLU A 146 -27.55 -15.51 29.39
CA GLU A 146 -26.92 -14.96 28.16
C GLU A 146 -26.51 -16.08 27.18
N MET A 147 -26.31 -15.74 25.90
CA MET A 147 -25.74 -16.66 24.90
C MET A 147 -24.25 -16.95 25.18
N THR A 148 -23.88 -18.24 25.12
CA THR A 148 -22.47 -18.66 25.13
C THR A 148 -21.75 -18.27 23.82
N ASP A 149 -20.41 -18.30 23.81
CA ASP A 149 -19.61 -18.04 22.60
C ASP A 149 -19.91 -19.00 21.46
N MET A 150 -20.19 -20.26 21.78
CA MET A 150 -20.58 -21.26 20.79
C MET A 150 -21.94 -20.91 20.16
N GLN A 151 -22.90 -20.49 20.99
CA GLN A 151 -24.22 -20.07 20.51
C GLN A 151 -24.13 -18.79 19.66
N TYR A 152 -23.28 -17.84 20.04
CA TYR A 152 -23.09 -16.61 19.27
C TYR A 152 -22.41 -16.87 17.91
N ARG A 153 -21.42 -17.78 17.86
CA ARG A 153 -20.85 -18.23 16.59
C ARG A 153 -21.88 -18.91 15.69
N ASN A 154 -22.72 -19.77 16.26
CA ASN A 154 -23.83 -20.40 15.52
C ASN A 154 -24.82 -19.35 14.96
N PHE A 155 -25.08 -18.26 15.69
CA PHE A 155 -25.84 -17.13 15.16
C PHE A 155 -25.17 -16.52 13.91
N LEU A 156 -23.88 -16.21 13.96
CA LEU A 156 -23.14 -15.63 12.84
C LEU A 156 -23.08 -16.54 11.61
N GLU A 157 -23.06 -17.87 11.82
CA GLU A 157 -23.05 -18.87 10.75
C GLU A 157 -24.43 -19.01 10.08
N LYS A 158 -25.52 -18.88 10.85
CA LYS A 158 -26.89 -19.08 10.36
C LYS A 158 -27.52 -17.84 9.75
N VAL A 159 -27.26 -16.66 10.31
CA VAL A 159 -27.92 -15.42 9.85
C VAL A 159 -27.41 -15.03 8.47
N GLN A 160 -28.33 -14.83 7.51
CA GLN A 160 -27.97 -14.39 6.17
C GLN A 160 -28.10 -12.87 6.05
N VAL A 161 -27.02 -12.16 6.36
CA VAL A 161 -26.94 -10.72 6.10
C VAL A 161 -26.45 -10.53 4.67
N SER A 162 -27.35 -10.07 3.80
CA SER A 162 -27.03 -9.81 2.41
C SER A 162 -26.09 -8.60 2.27
N ARG A 163 -25.26 -8.66 1.23
CA ARG A 163 -24.49 -7.52 0.75
C ARG A 163 -25.46 -6.42 0.29
N PRO A 164 -25.14 -5.13 0.51
CA PRO A 164 -25.87 -4.04 -0.14
C PRO A 164 -25.84 -4.23 -1.66
N SER A 165 -26.96 -3.98 -2.33
CA SER A 165 -27.12 -4.20 -3.78
C SER A 165 -26.32 -3.24 -4.66
N ASN A 166 -25.89 -2.09 -4.12
CA ASN A 166 -25.19 -1.07 -4.90
C ASN A 166 -23.71 -1.44 -5.02
N TYR A 167 -23.25 -1.85 -6.20
CA TYR A 167 -21.87 -2.32 -6.42
C TYR A 167 -20.79 -1.28 -6.05
N GLN A 168 -21.10 0.02 -6.20
CA GLN A 168 -20.27 1.13 -5.72
C GLN A 168 -19.91 0.97 -4.22
N THR A 169 -20.84 0.44 -3.41
CA THR A 169 -20.62 0.22 -1.97
C THR A 169 -19.56 -0.85 -1.67
N HIS A 170 -19.25 -1.79 -2.58
CA HIS A 170 -18.22 -2.82 -2.30
C HIS A 170 -16.81 -2.23 -2.26
N HIS A 171 -16.51 -1.33 -3.20
CA HIS A 171 -15.20 -0.72 -3.30
C HIS A 171 -15.02 0.36 -2.24
N SER A 172 -16.05 1.19 -2.03
CA SER A 172 -16.10 2.13 -0.92
C SER A 172 -15.97 1.43 0.44
N LEU A 173 -16.64 0.29 0.64
CA LEU A 173 -16.54 -0.50 1.87
C LEU A 173 -15.11 -1.01 2.11
N ALA A 174 -14.45 -1.53 1.08
CA ALA A 174 -13.06 -2.01 1.20
C ALA A 174 -12.10 -0.85 1.50
N ASN A 175 -12.27 0.30 0.85
CA ASN A 175 -11.46 1.49 1.09
C ASN A 175 -11.59 1.97 2.54
N GLU A 176 -12.82 2.16 3.03
CA GLU A 176 -13.07 2.62 4.40
C GLU A 176 -12.66 1.58 5.46
N TRP A 177 -12.89 0.29 5.19
CA TRP A 177 -12.43 -0.80 6.04
C TRP A 177 -10.90 -0.82 6.19
N ALA A 178 -10.16 -0.70 5.09
CA ALA A 178 -8.70 -0.67 5.11
C ALA A 178 -8.15 0.49 5.95
N VAL A 179 -8.69 1.69 5.77
CA VAL A 179 -8.33 2.87 6.58
C VAL A 179 -8.54 2.59 8.06
N ARG A 180 -9.71 2.06 8.43
CA ARG A 180 -10.03 1.75 9.82
C ARG A 180 -9.11 0.69 10.40
N ARG A 181 -8.90 -0.42 9.69
CA ARG A 181 -8.03 -1.52 10.11
C ARG A 181 -6.60 -1.04 10.36
N TRP A 182 -6.08 -0.19 9.48
CA TRP A 182 -4.74 0.38 9.65
C TRP A 182 -4.71 1.35 10.83
N ALA A 183 -5.72 2.20 11.00
CA ALA A 183 -5.82 3.08 12.17
C ALA A 183 -5.94 2.34 13.50
N GLU A 184 -6.67 1.24 13.52
CA GLU A 184 -6.79 0.34 14.67
C GLU A 184 -5.52 -0.48 14.89
N MET A 185 -4.69 -0.74 13.88
CA MET A 185 -3.42 -1.43 14.05
C MET A 185 -2.32 -0.49 14.56
N LEU A 186 -2.27 0.74 14.08
CA LEU A 186 -1.17 1.67 14.28
C LEU A 186 -1.17 2.34 15.66
N SER A 187 0.04 2.65 16.13
CA SER A 187 0.31 3.44 17.33
C SER A 187 0.59 4.89 16.94
N TRP A 188 -0.24 5.81 17.43
CA TRP A 188 -0.29 7.19 16.92
C TRP A 188 0.39 8.24 17.80
N ASP A 189 1.01 7.88 18.92
CA ASP A 189 1.70 8.80 19.84
C ASP A 189 0.92 10.10 20.14
N ASN A 190 -0.41 9.99 20.27
CA ASN A 190 -1.41 11.05 20.48
C ASN A 190 -1.83 11.90 19.26
N ASN A 191 -1.42 11.55 18.04
CA ASN A 191 -1.87 12.20 16.80
C ASN A 191 -2.56 11.19 15.85
N PRO A 192 -3.75 10.66 16.17
CA PRO A 192 -4.48 9.76 15.29
C PRO A 192 -5.07 10.50 14.08
N PRO A 193 -5.21 9.85 12.91
CA PRO A 193 -5.87 10.44 11.76
C PRO A 193 -7.36 10.63 12.04
N ALA A 194 -7.94 11.66 11.43
CA ALA A 194 -9.38 11.73 11.28
C ALA A 194 -9.86 10.60 10.36
N LEU A 195 -10.72 9.74 10.88
CA LEU A 195 -11.27 8.57 10.20
C LEU A 195 -12.58 8.95 9.49
N PRO A 196 -13.02 8.16 8.49
CA PRO A 196 -14.33 8.33 7.87
C PRO A 196 -15.45 8.27 8.92
N GLY A 197 -16.60 8.86 8.58
CA GLY A 197 -17.77 8.98 9.46
C GLY A 197 -18.26 7.63 9.99
N GLU A 198 -19.00 7.65 11.11
CA GLU A 198 -19.50 6.43 11.74
C GLU A 198 -20.59 5.72 10.93
N ASP A 199 -21.11 6.34 9.86
CA ASP A 199 -22.28 5.86 9.12
C ASP A 199 -22.05 4.51 8.43
N VAL A 200 -20.87 4.25 7.88
CA VAL A 200 -20.54 2.94 7.29
C VAL A 200 -20.49 1.84 8.36
N PHE A 201 -20.22 2.18 9.63
CA PHE A 201 -20.28 1.23 10.75
C PHE A 201 -21.71 0.96 11.21
N ASN A 202 -22.66 1.83 10.85
CA ASN A 202 -24.07 1.61 11.14
C ASN A 202 -24.68 0.57 10.18
N MET A 203 -24.12 0.40 8.98
CA MET A 203 -24.55 -0.62 8.02
C MET A 203 -24.51 -2.03 8.61
N LEU A 204 -25.62 -2.76 8.49
CA LEU A 204 -25.76 -4.10 9.07
C LEU A 204 -24.71 -5.08 8.54
N PHE A 205 -24.41 -4.99 7.24
CA PHE A 205 -23.42 -5.83 6.60
C PHE A 205 -22.02 -5.59 7.15
N TYR A 206 -21.63 -4.33 7.43
CA TYR A 206 -20.36 -4.02 8.08
C TYR A 206 -20.28 -4.67 9.46
N LYS A 207 -21.32 -4.50 10.29
CA LYS A 207 -21.38 -5.06 11.64
C LYS A 207 -21.26 -6.59 11.61
N TYR A 208 -21.88 -7.23 10.62
CA TYR A 208 -21.79 -8.68 10.41
C TYR A 208 -20.36 -9.14 10.10
N LEU A 209 -19.67 -8.46 9.19
CA LEU A 209 -18.29 -8.78 8.84
C LEU A 209 -17.34 -8.54 10.02
N TYR A 210 -17.53 -7.44 10.75
CA TYR A 210 -16.74 -7.13 11.94
C TYR A 210 -16.93 -8.17 13.05
N ALA A 211 -18.17 -8.60 13.31
CA ALA A 211 -18.45 -9.64 14.29
C ALA A 211 -17.84 -11.00 13.88
N ASN A 212 -17.91 -11.36 12.58
CA ASN A 212 -17.25 -12.54 12.06
C ASN A 212 -15.73 -12.48 12.25
N LEU A 213 -15.11 -11.35 11.90
CA LEU A 213 -13.69 -11.14 12.10
C LEU A 213 -13.31 -11.31 13.57
N ALA A 214 -14.04 -10.66 14.49
CA ALA A 214 -13.77 -10.69 15.92
C ALA A 214 -13.92 -12.09 16.56
N THR A 215 -14.74 -12.97 15.98
CA THR A 215 -14.88 -14.36 16.47
C THR A 215 -13.83 -15.31 15.90
N LYS A 216 -13.31 -15.02 14.70
CA LYS A 216 -12.31 -15.84 14.02
C LYS A 216 -10.87 -15.43 14.35
N HIS A 217 -10.66 -14.14 14.59
CA HIS A 217 -9.35 -13.52 14.75
C HIS A 217 -9.33 -12.53 15.91
N GLU A 218 -8.15 -12.32 16.49
CA GLU A 218 -8.00 -11.27 17.49
C GLU A 218 -8.11 -9.88 16.85
N VAL A 219 -8.92 -8.99 17.44
CA VAL A 219 -8.96 -7.58 17.06
C VAL A 219 -7.76 -6.80 17.60
N PHE A 220 -7.45 -5.65 17.01
CA PHE A 220 -6.38 -4.77 17.47
C PHE A 220 -6.81 -4.00 18.73
N SER A 221 -6.61 -4.60 19.90
CA SER A 221 -6.93 -3.97 21.18
C SER A 221 -5.87 -2.94 21.62
N ASN A 222 -6.25 -2.02 22.51
CA ASN A 222 -5.31 -1.11 23.17
C ASN A 222 -4.16 -1.85 23.89
N ARG A 223 -4.42 -3.05 24.42
CA ARG A 223 -3.39 -3.90 25.03
C ARG A 223 -2.38 -4.39 23.98
N PHE A 224 -2.86 -4.79 22.80
CA PHE A 224 -1.99 -5.18 21.70
C PHE A 224 -1.10 -4.02 21.24
N LYS A 225 -1.67 -2.82 21.01
CA LYS A 225 -0.92 -1.62 20.60
C LYS A 225 0.22 -1.27 21.57
N LYS A 226 -0.03 -1.40 22.88
CA LYS A 226 0.98 -1.15 23.92
C LYS A 226 2.11 -2.19 23.90
N LYS A 227 1.81 -3.45 23.63
CA LYS A 227 2.79 -4.55 23.64
C LYS A 227 3.58 -4.64 22.33
N ASN A 228 2.93 -4.38 21.19
CA ASN A 228 3.48 -4.51 19.84
C ASN A 228 3.18 -3.25 19.03
N PRO A 229 3.79 -2.10 19.34
CA PRO A 229 3.50 -0.87 18.64
C PRO A 229 3.94 -0.96 17.17
N VAL A 230 2.99 -0.76 16.25
CA VAL A 230 3.28 -0.62 14.82
C VAL A 230 3.32 0.87 14.52
N LYS A 231 4.50 1.37 14.12
CA LYS A 231 4.69 2.81 13.88
C LYS A 231 4.20 3.23 12.48
N PRO A 232 3.49 4.36 12.36
CA PRO A 232 3.06 4.92 11.09
C PRO A 232 4.20 5.74 10.46
N LEU A 233 5.25 5.08 9.97
CA LEU A 233 6.35 5.73 9.26
C LEU A 233 7.02 4.80 8.25
N VAL A 234 7.58 5.38 7.20
CA VAL A 234 8.42 4.75 6.18
C VAL A 234 9.86 5.22 6.41
N ASN A 235 10.78 4.30 6.70
CA ASN A 235 12.19 4.67 6.90
C ASN A 235 12.91 4.92 5.56
N GLY A 236 13.73 5.97 5.48
CA GLY A 236 14.62 6.23 4.34
C GLY A 236 14.01 7.09 3.22
N ILE A 237 12.88 7.76 3.50
CA ILE A 237 12.23 8.66 2.55
C ILE A 237 12.28 10.13 2.97
N GLU A 238 13.22 10.49 3.86
CA GLU A 238 13.39 11.88 4.31
C GLU A 238 13.53 12.85 3.12
N ASN A 239 12.83 13.98 3.20
CA ASN A 239 12.78 15.03 2.19
C ASN A 239 12.24 14.58 0.82
N LYS A 240 11.63 13.39 0.72
CA LYS A 240 10.98 12.91 -0.51
C LYS A 240 9.57 13.46 -0.63
N THR A 241 9.11 13.62 -1.87
CA THR A 241 7.74 14.04 -2.19
C THR A 241 6.98 12.85 -2.75
N ILE A 242 5.87 12.48 -2.10
CA ILE A 242 4.98 11.41 -2.50
C ILE A 242 3.70 12.06 -3.02
N VAL A 243 3.30 11.72 -4.25
CA VAL A 243 2.06 12.20 -4.86
C VAL A 243 1.00 11.11 -4.76
N TYR A 244 -0.22 11.46 -4.39
CA TYR A 244 -1.33 10.53 -4.19
C TYR A 244 -2.56 10.95 -4.99
N VAL A 245 -3.15 9.98 -5.72
CA VAL A 245 -4.36 10.16 -6.52
C VAL A 245 -5.32 9.01 -6.24
N ASP A 246 -6.51 9.36 -5.75
CA ASP A 246 -7.57 8.43 -5.34
C ASP A 246 -8.87 9.24 -5.23
N ASP A 247 -9.95 8.79 -5.84
CA ASP A 247 -11.25 9.47 -5.80
C ASP A 247 -11.86 9.47 -4.39
N GLU A 248 -11.49 8.48 -3.56
CA GLU A 248 -11.90 8.38 -2.16
C GLU A 248 -10.82 8.89 -1.18
N TYR A 249 -9.92 9.78 -1.62
CA TYR A 249 -8.88 10.37 -0.78
C TYR A 249 -9.43 10.99 0.52
N ASN A 250 -10.61 11.60 0.47
CA ASN A 250 -11.26 12.30 1.57
C ASN A 250 -11.90 11.36 2.60
N LYS A 251 -12.01 10.06 2.33
CA LYS A 251 -12.56 9.05 3.25
C LYS A 251 -11.55 8.57 4.31
N GLY A 252 -10.66 9.46 4.73
CA GLY A 252 -9.62 9.22 5.73
C GLY A 252 -8.27 8.73 5.16
N TRP A 253 -8.18 8.38 3.88
CA TRP A 253 -6.91 8.00 3.25
C TRP A 253 -5.89 9.13 3.24
N GLU A 254 -6.26 10.34 2.83
CA GLU A 254 -5.36 11.49 2.86
C GLU A 254 -4.83 11.72 4.28
N ASN A 255 -5.70 11.73 5.27
CA ASN A 255 -5.33 11.96 6.67
C ASN A 255 -4.36 10.89 7.18
N LEU A 256 -4.65 9.61 6.90
CA LEU A 256 -3.82 8.49 7.30
C LEU A 256 -2.44 8.54 6.62
N LEU A 257 -2.41 8.75 5.30
CA LEU A 257 -1.17 8.83 4.52
C LEU A 257 -0.35 10.06 4.89
N LYS A 258 -0.99 11.19 5.13
CA LYS A 258 -0.33 12.44 5.53
C LYS A 258 0.47 12.23 6.80
N ILE A 259 -0.12 11.63 7.83
CA ILE A 259 0.59 11.34 9.08
C ILE A 259 1.74 10.36 8.85
N ILE A 260 1.53 9.29 8.07
CA ILE A 260 2.60 8.32 7.77
C ILE A 260 3.80 8.99 7.08
N VAL A 261 3.52 9.79 6.05
CA VAL A 261 4.55 10.45 5.23
C VAL A 261 5.24 11.57 6.00
N GLU A 262 4.50 12.39 6.75
CA GLU A 262 5.06 13.49 7.55
C GLU A 262 5.89 12.97 8.73
N ASN A 263 5.47 11.89 9.41
CA ASN A 263 6.28 11.20 10.43
C ASN A 263 7.59 10.65 9.85
N SER A 264 7.64 10.45 8.54
CA SER A 264 8.84 10.02 7.79
C SER A 264 9.70 11.21 7.34
N ARG A 265 9.35 12.45 7.73
CA ARG A 265 9.98 13.70 7.27
C ARG A 265 9.92 13.87 5.75
N ALA A 266 8.84 13.37 5.14
CA ALA A 266 8.55 13.48 3.71
C ALA A 266 7.32 14.38 3.50
N LYS A 267 7.07 14.78 2.24
CA LYS A 267 5.93 15.59 1.84
C LYS A 267 4.91 14.73 1.11
N LEU A 268 3.64 14.79 1.52
CA LEU A 268 2.51 14.25 0.74
C LEU A 268 1.88 15.37 -0.09
N VAL A 269 1.61 15.10 -1.36
CA VAL A 269 0.81 15.96 -2.26
C VAL A 269 -0.35 15.15 -2.79
N CYS A 270 -1.58 15.54 -2.47
CA CYS A 270 -2.78 14.80 -2.85
C CYS A 270 -3.55 15.57 -3.93
N TYR A 271 -3.97 14.88 -4.99
CA TYR A 271 -4.93 15.42 -5.95
C TYR A 271 -6.33 15.42 -5.33
N LYS A 272 -7.04 16.54 -5.41
CA LYS A 272 -8.32 16.75 -4.72
C LYS A 272 -9.46 17.20 -5.64
N ASP A 273 -9.15 17.57 -6.87
CA ASP A 273 -10.11 18.18 -7.79
C ASP A 273 -10.89 17.08 -8.52
N PHE A 274 -11.61 16.25 -7.77
CA PHE A 274 -12.56 15.29 -8.34
C PHE A 274 -13.92 15.95 -8.53
N ASN A 275 -14.53 15.73 -9.69
CA ASN A 275 -15.85 16.25 -10.01
C ASN A 275 -16.66 15.18 -10.73
N GLU A 276 -17.77 14.78 -10.11
CA GLU A 276 -18.68 13.75 -10.62
C GLU A 276 -19.35 14.14 -11.94
N ALA A 277 -19.40 15.43 -12.29
CA ALA A 277 -19.96 15.89 -13.56
C ALA A 277 -19.00 15.76 -14.75
N TRP A 278 -17.72 15.53 -14.51
CA TRP A 278 -16.74 15.37 -15.58
C TRP A 278 -16.86 14.01 -16.23
N LYS A 279 -16.70 13.96 -17.55
CA LYS A 279 -16.53 12.69 -18.24
C LYS A 279 -15.17 12.09 -17.91
N ARG A 280 -15.06 10.78 -18.06
CA ARG A 280 -13.82 10.01 -17.86
C ARG A 280 -12.57 10.66 -18.46
N ASP A 281 -12.59 11.03 -19.75
CA ASP A 281 -11.44 11.61 -20.44
C ASP A 281 -11.09 13.02 -19.92
N GLU A 282 -12.10 13.79 -19.49
CA GLU A 282 -11.90 15.13 -18.91
C GLU A 282 -11.22 15.00 -17.54
N LEU A 283 -11.69 14.09 -16.69
CA LEU A 283 -11.08 13.80 -15.39
C LEU A 283 -9.61 13.36 -15.56
N VAL A 284 -9.36 12.41 -16.47
CA VAL A 284 -7.99 11.93 -16.74
C VAL A 284 -7.08 13.07 -17.19
N LYS A 285 -7.58 14.00 -18.01
CA LYS A 285 -6.84 15.21 -18.40
C LYS A 285 -6.50 16.09 -17.20
N HIS A 286 -7.46 16.38 -16.32
CA HIS A 286 -7.22 17.20 -15.13
C HIS A 286 -6.19 16.57 -14.18
N ILE A 287 -6.27 15.26 -13.96
CA ILE A 287 -5.28 14.52 -13.18
C ILE A 287 -3.90 14.61 -13.83
N ASN A 288 -3.81 14.40 -15.15
CA ASN A 288 -2.55 14.48 -15.87
C ASN A 288 -1.91 15.87 -15.82
N ASP A 289 -2.69 16.94 -15.95
CA ASP A 289 -2.22 18.32 -15.81
C ASP A 289 -1.64 18.58 -14.41
N PHE A 290 -2.30 18.07 -13.37
CA PHE A 290 -1.78 18.11 -12.00
C PHE A 290 -0.47 17.32 -11.84
N LEU A 291 -0.40 16.10 -12.35
CA LEU A 291 0.78 15.24 -12.26
C LEU A 291 1.98 15.81 -13.04
N ASP A 292 1.69 16.50 -14.15
CA ASP A 292 2.69 17.21 -14.93
C ASP A 292 3.32 18.36 -14.10
N ALA A 293 2.53 19.05 -13.28
CA ALA A 293 3.04 20.04 -12.32
C ALA A 293 3.89 19.42 -11.18
N GLN A 294 3.82 18.10 -10.95
CA GLN A 294 4.61 17.39 -9.93
C GLN A 294 5.85 16.70 -10.51
N ALA A 295 6.62 17.41 -11.35
CA ALA A 295 7.77 16.84 -12.10
C ALA A 295 8.89 16.22 -11.26
N ASP A 296 9.03 16.66 -10.02
CA ASP A 296 10.10 16.25 -9.11
C ASP A 296 9.59 15.33 -7.99
N ALA A 297 8.34 14.85 -8.08
CA ALA A 297 7.82 13.84 -7.19
C ALA A 297 8.68 12.57 -7.23
N HIS A 298 8.90 11.95 -6.07
CA HIS A 298 9.79 10.81 -5.93
C HIS A 298 9.04 9.48 -6.03
N CYS A 299 7.73 9.50 -5.77
CA CYS A 299 6.84 8.34 -5.86
C CYS A 299 5.42 8.82 -6.15
N PHE A 300 4.72 8.12 -7.03
CA PHE A 300 3.30 8.31 -7.32
C PHE A 300 2.51 7.12 -6.80
N LEU A 301 1.56 7.36 -5.90
CA LEU A 301 0.62 6.39 -5.37
C LEU A 301 -0.73 6.58 -6.07
N ILE A 302 -1.14 5.63 -6.91
CA ILE A 302 -2.27 5.82 -7.84
C ILE A 302 -3.31 4.71 -7.63
N ASP A 303 -4.56 5.06 -7.34
CA ASP A 303 -5.68 4.10 -7.45
C ASP A 303 -6.00 3.82 -8.94
N LEU A 304 -6.48 2.61 -9.21
CA LEU A 304 -6.87 2.21 -10.57
C LEU A 304 -8.26 2.72 -10.97
N ARG A 305 -9.16 2.90 -10.01
CA ARG A 305 -10.53 3.33 -10.24
C ARG A 305 -10.68 4.73 -9.68
N LEU A 306 -10.83 5.70 -10.56
CA LEU A 306 -10.94 7.11 -10.22
C LEU A 306 -12.25 7.71 -10.75
N HIS A 307 -13.04 6.94 -11.49
CA HIS A 307 -14.30 7.35 -12.09
C HIS A 307 -15.34 6.23 -11.98
N GLU A 308 -16.62 6.59 -11.92
CA GLU A 308 -17.72 5.62 -11.80
C GLU A 308 -17.82 4.64 -12.98
N GLU A 309 -17.50 5.09 -14.19
CA GLU A 309 -17.42 4.22 -15.37
C GLU A 309 -16.36 3.10 -15.23
N ASP A 310 -15.38 3.21 -14.31
CA ASP A 310 -14.39 2.14 -14.10
C ASP A 310 -15.00 0.88 -13.47
N PHE A 311 -16.23 0.97 -12.94
CA PHE A 311 -16.96 -0.18 -12.42
C PHE A 311 -17.59 -1.03 -13.53
N GLU A 312 -17.80 -0.46 -14.72
CA GLU A 312 -18.45 -1.10 -15.86
C GLU A 312 -17.61 -0.91 -17.13
N GLY A 313 -16.75 -1.87 -17.47
CA GLY A 313 -15.98 -1.76 -18.72
C GLY A 313 -14.74 -2.64 -18.81
N ASP A 314 -14.00 -2.43 -19.90
CA ASP A 314 -12.70 -3.05 -20.15
C ASP A 314 -11.67 -2.53 -19.13
N PRO A 315 -11.01 -3.41 -18.34
CA PRO A 315 -9.88 -3.09 -17.48
C PRO A 315 -8.80 -2.21 -18.10
N ALA A 316 -8.56 -2.35 -19.41
CA ALA A 316 -7.60 -1.55 -20.15
C ALA A 316 -7.97 -0.06 -20.22
N LEU A 317 -9.25 0.25 -20.04
CA LEU A 317 -9.81 1.60 -20.14
C LEU A 317 -10.00 2.26 -18.78
N MET A 318 -9.56 1.61 -17.69
CA MET A 318 -9.62 2.19 -16.35
C MET A 318 -8.85 3.51 -16.29
N THR A 319 -9.45 4.52 -15.67
CA THR A 319 -8.84 5.86 -15.55
C THR A 319 -7.44 5.82 -14.93
N GLY A 320 -7.24 5.07 -13.85
CA GLY A 320 -5.92 4.95 -13.24
C GLY A 320 -4.89 4.30 -14.17
N HIS A 321 -5.30 3.36 -15.02
CA HIS A 321 -4.40 2.81 -16.06
C HIS A 321 -4.02 3.88 -17.10
N GLN A 322 -4.97 4.72 -17.53
CA GLN A 322 -4.70 5.82 -18.45
C GLN A 322 -3.77 6.88 -17.84
N VAL A 323 -3.94 7.18 -16.55
CA VAL A 323 -3.06 8.08 -15.78
C VAL A 323 -1.64 7.51 -15.69
N VAL A 324 -1.50 6.21 -15.37
CA VAL A 324 -0.20 5.53 -15.36
C VAL A 324 0.43 5.57 -16.75
N LYS A 325 -0.32 5.29 -17.82
CA LYS A 325 0.14 5.38 -19.20
C LYS A 325 0.70 6.76 -19.54
N HIS A 326 0.02 7.83 -19.13
CA HIS A 326 0.49 9.21 -19.33
C HIS A 326 1.83 9.46 -18.63
N LEU A 327 1.96 9.04 -17.36
CA LEU A 327 3.20 9.18 -16.60
C LEU A 327 4.38 8.51 -17.30
N PHE A 328 4.22 7.26 -17.75
CA PHE A 328 5.29 6.54 -18.46
C PHE A 328 5.56 7.09 -19.87
N GLY A 329 4.54 7.62 -20.55
CA GLY A 329 4.68 8.22 -21.88
C GLY A 329 5.45 9.54 -21.87
N LYS A 330 5.28 10.37 -20.83
CA LYS A 330 6.03 11.64 -20.69
C LYS A 330 7.34 11.50 -19.92
N ARG A 331 7.42 10.54 -18.99
CA ARG A 331 8.51 10.39 -18.03
C ARG A 331 8.80 8.91 -17.84
N GLN A 332 9.59 8.34 -18.73
CA GLN A 332 10.10 6.99 -18.55
C GLN A 332 10.79 6.87 -17.18
N ASN A 333 10.69 5.67 -16.58
CA ASN A 333 11.27 5.35 -15.27
C ASN A 333 10.71 6.17 -14.09
N THR A 334 9.50 6.72 -14.23
CA THR A 334 8.73 7.26 -13.11
C THR A 334 8.38 6.16 -12.12
N GLN A 335 8.54 6.43 -10.83
CA GLN A 335 8.32 5.47 -9.76
C GLN A 335 6.85 5.51 -9.33
N VAL A 336 6.09 4.49 -9.72
CA VAL A 336 4.64 4.38 -9.49
C VAL A 336 4.34 3.17 -8.64
N VAL A 337 3.61 3.37 -7.54
CA VAL A 337 2.98 2.29 -6.77
C VAL A 337 1.49 2.35 -7.02
N VAL A 338 0.93 1.26 -7.55
CA VAL A 338 -0.52 1.13 -7.70
C VAL A 338 -1.11 0.74 -6.35
N PHE A 339 -2.16 1.43 -5.91
CA PHE A 339 -2.78 1.19 -4.62
C PHE A 339 -4.28 1.16 -4.72
N THR A 340 -4.89 -0.04 -4.68
CA THR A 340 -6.29 -0.21 -5.06
C THR A 340 -7.01 -1.28 -4.25
N ALA A 341 -8.34 -1.14 -4.13
CA ALA A 341 -9.20 -2.18 -3.58
C ALA A 341 -9.50 -3.33 -4.55
N SER A 342 -9.13 -3.20 -5.84
CA SER A 342 -9.37 -4.24 -6.84
C SER A 342 -8.43 -5.44 -6.66
N ASN A 343 -9.01 -6.62 -6.45
CA ASN A 343 -8.28 -7.90 -6.40
C ASN A 343 -8.23 -8.65 -7.74
N LYS A 344 -8.72 -8.02 -8.82
CA LYS A 344 -8.79 -8.61 -10.16
C LYS A 344 -7.38 -8.76 -10.74
N VAL A 345 -6.90 -10.01 -10.81
CA VAL A 345 -5.54 -10.37 -11.25
C VAL A 345 -5.19 -9.83 -12.64
N TRP A 346 -6.17 -9.70 -13.54
CA TRP A 346 -5.93 -9.18 -14.89
C TRP A 346 -5.59 -7.67 -14.90
N ASN A 347 -6.22 -6.86 -14.04
CA ASN A 347 -5.87 -5.44 -13.88
C ASN A 347 -4.39 -5.30 -13.48
N MET A 348 -3.98 -6.12 -12.51
CA MET A 348 -2.61 -6.14 -12.01
C MET A 348 -1.64 -6.59 -13.12
N LYS A 349 -1.93 -7.71 -13.80
CA LYS A 349 -1.09 -8.21 -14.89
C LYS A 349 -0.89 -7.17 -15.97
N GLN A 350 -1.96 -6.50 -16.40
CA GLN A 350 -1.90 -5.53 -17.49
C GLN A 350 -1.04 -4.33 -17.11
N VAL A 351 -1.28 -3.71 -15.95
CA VAL A 351 -0.49 -2.55 -15.51
C VAL A 351 0.99 -2.94 -15.32
N MET A 352 1.26 -4.13 -14.78
CA MET A 352 2.64 -4.61 -14.56
C MET A 352 3.35 -5.11 -15.82
N SER A 353 2.62 -5.58 -16.84
CA SER A 353 3.20 -6.01 -18.12
C SER A 353 3.48 -4.84 -19.04
N ASP A 354 2.57 -3.87 -19.07
CA ASP A 354 2.60 -2.77 -20.03
C ASP A 354 3.50 -1.65 -19.51
N TYR A 355 3.60 -1.49 -18.18
CA TYR A 355 4.38 -0.46 -17.52
C TYR A 355 5.21 -1.04 -16.37
N HIS A 356 6.42 -0.52 -16.21
CA HIS A 356 7.34 -0.94 -15.15
C HIS A 356 7.02 -0.24 -13.82
N VAL A 357 5.80 -0.47 -13.31
CA VAL A 357 5.40 0.04 -11.98
C VAL A 357 6.27 -0.60 -10.89
N SER A 358 6.58 0.18 -9.85
CA SER A 358 7.49 -0.21 -8.78
C SER A 358 6.90 -1.33 -7.89
N ASP A 359 5.59 -1.26 -7.63
CA ASP A 359 4.83 -2.26 -6.87
C ASP A 359 3.30 -2.11 -7.06
N TYR A 360 2.55 -3.12 -6.61
CA TYR A 360 1.09 -3.16 -6.59
C TYR A 360 0.58 -3.59 -5.21
N ILE A 361 -0.16 -2.71 -4.54
CA ILE A 361 -0.68 -2.93 -3.19
C ILE A 361 -2.20 -3.01 -3.21
N ILE A 362 -2.73 -4.10 -2.65
CA ILE A 362 -4.17 -4.30 -2.48
C ILE A 362 -4.60 -3.74 -1.11
N LYS A 363 -5.58 -2.84 -1.13
CA LYS A 363 -6.27 -2.36 0.07
C LYS A 363 -7.07 -3.50 0.68
N GLU A 364 -7.01 -3.63 2.01
CA GLU A 364 -7.68 -4.73 2.71
C GLU A 364 -9.21 -4.60 2.59
N SER A 365 -9.89 -5.68 2.21
CA SER A 365 -11.36 -5.77 2.23
C SER A 365 -11.81 -6.60 3.43
N PRO A 366 -12.98 -6.30 4.03
CA PRO A 366 -13.54 -7.15 5.08
C PRO A 366 -13.75 -8.60 4.64
N GLU A 367 -13.96 -8.82 3.34
CA GLU A 367 -14.19 -10.13 2.76
C GLU A 367 -12.93 -11.01 2.77
N PHE A 368 -11.74 -10.40 2.82
CA PHE A 368 -10.49 -11.16 2.93
C PHE A 368 -10.31 -11.77 4.33
N ASN A 369 -11.02 -11.23 5.33
CA ASN A 369 -11.01 -11.74 6.71
C ASN A 369 -9.58 -11.94 7.26
N PHE A 370 -8.72 -10.94 7.08
CA PHE A 370 -7.32 -10.98 7.49
C PHE A 370 -7.15 -11.03 9.01
N ALA A 371 -6.32 -11.97 9.47
CA ALA A 371 -5.79 -11.97 10.82
C ALA A 371 -4.87 -10.75 11.05
N ARG A 372 -4.60 -10.39 12.31
CA ARG A 372 -3.70 -9.26 12.63
C ARG A 372 -2.34 -9.37 11.95
N ALA A 373 -1.76 -10.57 11.93
CA ALA A 373 -0.46 -10.80 11.32
C ALA A 373 -0.47 -10.50 9.81
N GLU A 374 -1.56 -10.84 9.12
CA GLU A 374 -1.75 -10.60 7.70
C GLU A 374 -1.93 -9.10 7.42
N THR A 375 -2.74 -8.39 8.21
CA THR A 375 -2.86 -6.92 8.12
C THR A 375 -1.51 -6.22 8.34
N ILE A 376 -0.74 -6.64 9.37
CA ILE A 376 0.61 -6.11 9.61
C ILE A 376 1.54 -6.40 8.43
N GLN A 377 1.47 -7.60 7.86
CA GLN A 377 2.28 -7.95 6.70
C GLN A 377 1.90 -7.14 5.47
N ASN A 378 0.60 -6.92 5.21
CA ASN A 378 0.11 -6.09 4.11
C ASN A 378 0.60 -4.64 4.25
N PHE A 379 0.51 -4.08 5.46
CA PHE A 379 1.02 -2.75 5.75
C PHE A 379 2.55 -2.66 5.57
N LYS A 380 3.32 -3.67 6.02
CA LYS A 380 4.77 -3.71 5.77
C LYS A 380 5.11 -3.76 4.29
N LYS A 381 4.36 -4.52 3.48
CA LYS A 381 4.51 -4.53 2.02
C LYS A 381 4.25 -3.13 1.44
N PHE A 382 3.18 -2.46 1.88
CA PHE A 382 2.88 -1.08 1.50
C PHE A 382 4.02 -0.11 1.83
N LEU A 383 4.55 -0.12 3.06
CA LEU A 383 5.68 0.73 3.44
C LEU A 383 6.93 0.43 2.60
N SER A 384 7.20 -0.86 2.33
CA SER A 384 8.33 -1.30 1.51
C SER A 384 8.20 -0.83 0.07
N ALA A 385 6.99 -0.89 -0.50
CA ALA A 385 6.70 -0.41 -1.86
C ALA A 385 6.96 1.10 -1.99
N ILE A 386 6.45 1.90 -1.04
CA ILE A 386 6.69 3.34 -1.03
C ILE A 386 8.17 3.66 -0.87
N ARG A 387 8.85 3.01 0.08
CA ARG A 387 10.29 3.19 0.29
C ARG A 387 11.07 2.88 -0.98
N LYS A 388 10.83 1.71 -1.57
CA LYS A 388 11.51 1.27 -2.79
C LYS A 388 11.31 2.27 -3.92
N ALA A 389 10.06 2.61 -4.23
CA ALA A 389 9.73 3.59 -5.27
C ALA A 389 10.40 4.95 -5.03
N ALA A 390 10.27 5.49 -3.82
CA ALA A 390 10.86 6.79 -3.47
C ALA A 390 12.41 6.76 -3.50
N CYS A 391 13.04 5.65 -3.11
CA CYS A 391 14.49 5.48 -3.17
C CYS A 391 15.01 5.28 -4.60
N GLN A 392 14.18 4.79 -5.52
CA GLN A 392 14.53 4.54 -6.93
C GLN A 392 14.37 5.75 -7.86
N HIS A 393 13.99 6.92 -7.33
CA HIS A 393 13.89 8.17 -8.11
C HIS A 393 15.16 8.53 -8.90
N TYR A 394 16.35 8.08 -8.46
CA TYR A 394 17.61 8.33 -9.17
C TYR A 394 17.61 7.77 -10.60
N ILE A 395 16.82 6.74 -10.90
CA ILE A 395 16.73 6.16 -12.25
C ILE A 395 16.15 7.20 -13.23
N ARG A 396 15.08 7.89 -12.82
CA ARG A 396 14.52 9.01 -13.57
C ARG A 396 15.54 10.13 -13.71
N ASP A 397 16.27 10.45 -12.66
CA ASP A 397 17.25 11.53 -12.68
C ASP A 397 18.40 11.22 -13.65
N TYR A 398 18.86 9.98 -13.71
CA TYR A 398 19.86 9.53 -14.70
C TYR A 398 19.36 9.68 -16.12
N GLN A 399 18.11 9.30 -16.37
CA GLN A 399 17.51 9.48 -17.67
C GLN A 399 17.45 10.97 -18.06
N LYS A 400 16.98 11.85 -17.17
CA LYS A 400 16.94 13.30 -17.42
C LYS A 400 18.33 13.86 -17.72
N GLU A 401 19.34 13.44 -16.97
CA GLU A 401 20.72 13.88 -17.19
C GLU A 401 21.27 13.41 -18.55
N LEU A 402 21.02 12.14 -18.92
CA LEU A 402 21.40 11.64 -20.24
C LEU A 402 20.67 12.37 -21.38
N GLU A 403 19.40 12.70 -21.21
CA GLU A 403 18.60 13.44 -22.20
C GLU A 403 19.17 14.84 -22.48
N LYS A 404 19.72 15.52 -21.47
CA LYS A 404 20.36 16.86 -21.61
C LYS A 404 21.68 16.85 -22.40
N LEU A 405 22.36 15.71 -22.50
CA LEU A 405 23.61 15.59 -23.25
C LEU A 405 23.38 15.79 -24.75
N SER A 406 24.36 16.38 -25.43
CA SER A 406 24.39 16.55 -26.89
C SER A 406 23.99 15.28 -27.65
N THR A 407 23.30 15.43 -28.79
CA THR A 407 22.91 14.31 -29.66
C THR A 407 24.12 13.56 -30.25
N GLN A 408 25.30 14.19 -30.24
CA GLN A 408 26.56 13.58 -30.66
C GLN A 408 27.18 12.67 -29.59
N CYS A 409 26.69 12.73 -28.34
CA CYS A 409 27.16 11.89 -27.26
C CYS A 409 26.76 10.42 -27.50
N PRO A 410 27.69 9.44 -27.41
CA PRO A 410 27.39 8.03 -27.61
C PRO A 410 26.69 7.42 -26.38
N LYS A 411 25.48 7.89 -26.06
CA LYS A 411 24.74 7.54 -24.84
C LYS A 411 23.81 6.33 -24.94
N GLY A 412 23.80 5.63 -26.09
CA GLY A 412 22.88 4.50 -26.35
C GLY A 412 22.99 3.38 -25.29
N ASP A 413 24.20 2.89 -25.05
CA ASP A 413 24.45 1.84 -24.04
C ASP A 413 24.07 2.28 -22.62
N LEU A 414 24.18 3.58 -22.32
CA LEU A 414 23.78 4.14 -21.03
C LEU A 414 22.26 4.24 -20.87
N MET A 415 21.52 4.51 -21.95
CA MET A 415 20.06 4.47 -21.93
C MET A 415 19.55 3.05 -21.66
N GLU A 416 20.17 2.04 -22.27
CA GLU A 416 19.87 0.64 -21.97
C GLU A 416 20.21 0.28 -20.52
N PHE A 417 21.37 0.73 -20.02
CA PHE A 417 21.73 0.58 -18.60
C PHE A 417 20.67 1.18 -17.67
N VAL A 418 20.19 2.40 -17.94
CA VAL A 418 19.14 3.03 -17.12
C VAL A 418 17.84 2.24 -17.17
N SER A 419 17.46 1.71 -18.35
CA SER A 419 16.31 0.82 -18.47
C SER A 419 16.47 -0.47 -17.65
N LEU A 420 17.69 -1.02 -17.56
CA LEU A 420 17.98 -2.20 -16.76
C LEU A 420 17.90 -1.96 -15.25
N LEU A 421 18.16 -0.73 -14.78
CA LEU A 421 18.01 -0.37 -13.36
C LEU A 421 16.56 -0.53 -12.88
N SER A 422 15.58 -0.35 -13.77
CA SER A 422 14.16 -0.49 -13.45
C SER A 422 13.74 -1.93 -13.12
N PHE A 423 14.55 -2.93 -13.49
CA PHE A 423 14.31 -4.33 -13.16
C PHE A 423 14.94 -4.76 -11.82
N ASP A 424 15.71 -3.90 -11.16
CA ASP A 424 16.30 -4.23 -9.87
C ASP A 424 15.26 -4.05 -8.76
N SER A 425 14.56 -5.13 -8.43
CA SER A 425 13.33 -5.07 -7.62
C SER A 425 13.56 -5.14 -6.11
N ASP A 426 14.76 -5.47 -5.61
CA ASP A 426 15.02 -5.76 -4.20
C ASP A 426 16.33 -5.14 -3.68
N GLU A 427 16.24 -4.25 -2.68
CA GLU A 427 17.39 -3.81 -1.87
C GLU A 427 18.10 -5.05 -1.28
N GLY A 428 19.27 -5.42 -1.81
CA GLY A 428 20.13 -6.45 -1.24
C GLY A 428 20.13 -7.81 -1.93
N LYS A 429 19.30 -8.00 -2.97
CA LYS A 429 19.42 -9.15 -3.90
C LYS A 429 19.58 -8.61 -5.31
N ASN A 430 20.61 -7.80 -5.52
CA ASN A 430 20.91 -7.16 -6.80
C ASN A 430 21.22 -8.22 -7.88
N LYS A 431 20.18 -8.91 -8.38
CA LYS A 431 20.26 -10.05 -9.31
C LYS A 431 20.89 -9.61 -10.63
N VAL A 432 20.71 -8.33 -10.97
CA VAL A 432 21.18 -7.70 -12.20
C VAL A 432 22.49 -6.92 -11.98
N LEU A 433 23.01 -6.84 -10.75
CA LEU A 433 24.21 -6.03 -10.43
C LEU A 433 25.41 -6.34 -11.31
N LYS A 434 25.63 -7.64 -11.57
CA LYS A 434 26.73 -8.10 -12.41
C LYS A 434 26.61 -7.55 -13.83
N ALA A 435 25.39 -7.55 -14.39
CA ALA A 435 25.12 -7.02 -15.72
C ALA A 435 25.25 -5.49 -15.74
N LEU A 436 24.76 -4.80 -14.70
CA LEU A 436 24.89 -3.35 -14.55
C LEU A 436 26.34 -2.89 -14.45
N LEU A 437 27.13 -3.52 -13.57
CA LEU A 437 28.57 -3.25 -13.41
C LEU A 437 29.35 -3.53 -14.69
N LEU A 438 29.02 -4.63 -15.38
CA LEU A 438 29.63 -4.96 -16.68
C LEU A 438 29.33 -3.88 -17.72
N SER A 439 28.06 -3.46 -17.83
CA SER A 439 27.64 -2.43 -18.79
C SER A 439 28.42 -1.11 -18.58
N LEU A 440 28.47 -0.59 -17.34
CA LEU A 440 29.21 0.64 -17.05
C LEU A 440 30.71 0.51 -17.29
N HIS A 441 31.30 -0.62 -16.91
CA HIS A 441 32.73 -0.84 -17.14
C HIS A 441 33.05 -0.90 -18.63
N VAL A 442 32.30 -1.70 -19.41
CA VAL A 442 32.48 -1.81 -20.87
C VAL A 442 32.30 -0.45 -21.54
N PHE A 443 31.33 0.34 -21.08
CA PHE A 443 31.15 1.71 -21.54
C PHE A 443 32.41 2.54 -21.34
N ILE A 444 32.98 2.59 -20.12
CA ILE A 444 34.20 3.36 -19.83
C ILE A 444 35.39 2.88 -20.68
N GLU A 445 35.58 1.57 -20.82
CA GLU A 445 36.67 1.02 -21.65
C GLU A 445 36.53 1.46 -23.11
N ASN A 446 35.33 1.30 -23.68
CA ASN A 446 35.03 1.65 -25.06
C ASN A 446 35.14 3.17 -25.28
N TYR A 447 34.64 3.95 -24.34
CA TYR A 447 34.66 5.41 -24.43
C TYR A 447 36.10 5.95 -24.42
N ILE A 448 36.94 5.50 -23.49
CA ILE A 448 38.34 5.96 -23.43
C ILE A 448 39.15 5.45 -24.62
N SER A 449 39.05 4.15 -24.95
CA SER A 449 39.95 3.54 -25.93
C SER A 449 39.51 3.73 -27.38
N ASN A 450 38.21 3.78 -27.67
CA ASN A 450 37.70 3.76 -29.05
C ASN A 450 37.00 5.07 -29.44
N VAL A 451 36.30 5.72 -28.52
CA VAL A 451 35.63 7.01 -28.79
C VAL A 451 36.64 8.15 -28.70
N GLN A 452 37.25 8.34 -27.53
CA GLN A 452 38.26 9.37 -27.30
C GLN A 452 39.65 8.98 -27.83
N LYS A 453 39.88 7.68 -28.10
CA LYS A 453 41.11 7.15 -28.70
C LYS A 453 42.39 7.55 -27.95
N PHE A 454 42.33 7.54 -26.61
CA PHE A 454 43.52 7.77 -25.79
C PHE A 454 44.58 6.71 -26.05
N ALA A 455 45.85 7.12 -26.05
CA ALA A 455 47.01 6.25 -26.21
C ALA A 455 48.12 6.59 -25.22
N ILE A 456 49.11 5.71 -25.10
CA ILE A 456 50.34 5.96 -24.33
C ILE A 456 51.54 5.73 -25.24
N ASP A 457 52.56 6.59 -25.15
CA ASP A 457 53.84 6.37 -25.82
C ASP A 457 54.87 5.65 -24.92
N SER A 458 56.01 5.26 -25.52
CA SER A 458 57.08 4.57 -24.79
C SER A 458 57.70 5.41 -23.66
N ALA A 459 57.53 6.73 -23.68
CA ALA A 459 58.01 7.64 -22.64
C ALA A 459 57.01 7.80 -21.47
N GLY A 460 55.83 7.17 -21.55
CA GLY A 460 54.76 7.29 -20.56
C GLY A 460 53.99 8.61 -20.66
N ASN A 461 53.92 9.20 -21.85
CA ASN A 461 53.00 10.30 -22.13
C ASN A 461 51.60 9.73 -22.45
N LEU A 462 50.58 10.25 -21.77
CA LEU A 462 49.18 10.06 -22.17
C LEU A 462 48.88 10.98 -23.35
N LEU A 463 48.33 10.42 -24.41
CA LEU A 463 48.02 11.12 -25.67
C LEU A 463 46.51 11.10 -25.94
N GLU A 464 45.97 12.22 -26.37
CA GLU A 464 44.71 12.33 -27.11
C GLU A 464 45.00 12.38 -28.62
N PRO A 465 44.01 12.21 -29.52
CA PRO A 465 44.24 12.20 -30.96
C PRO A 465 44.99 13.41 -31.52
N ASN A 466 44.92 14.56 -30.83
CA ASN A 466 45.46 15.83 -31.28
C ASN A 466 46.65 16.34 -30.43
N GLY A 467 47.15 15.60 -29.43
CA GLY A 467 48.23 16.09 -28.58
C GLY A 467 48.58 15.23 -27.36
N GLY A 468 49.70 15.56 -26.71
CA GLY A 468 50.09 14.98 -25.43
C GLY A 468 49.50 15.75 -24.26
N ILE A 469 48.96 15.02 -23.28
CA ILE A 469 48.27 15.59 -22.12
C ILE A 469 49.21 15.70 -20.92
N CYS A 470 49.83 14.59 -20.53
CA CYS A 470 50.68 14.52 -19.35
C CYS A 470 51.70 13.39 -19.45
N ASN A 471 52.83 13.54 -18.76
CA ASN A 471 53.75 12.44 -18.50
C ASN A 471 53.50 11.89 -17.09
N PHE A 472 53.13 10.61 -16.99
CA PHE A 472 52.91 9.92 -15.72
C PHE A 472 54.03 8.93 -15.40
N ASN A 473 55.11 8.90 -16.18
CA ASN A 473 56.21 7.99 -15.98
C ASN A 473 56.80 8.19 -14.58
N LYS A 474 56.91 7.09 -13.83
CA LYS A 474 57.32 7.07 -12.42
C LYS A 474 56.40 7.82 -11.45
N LYS A 475 55.23 8.25 -11.90
CA LYS A 475 54.22 8.94 -11.08
C LYS A 475 52.99 8.11 -10.80
N MET A 476 52.75 7.05 -11.59
CA MET A 476 51.62 6.14 -11.42
C MET A 476 52.08 4.72 -11.10
N PHE A 477 51.46 4.12 -10.08
CA PHE A 477 51.83 2.81 -9.54
C PHE A 477 50.61 1.92 -9.40
N PHE A 478 50.75 0.65 -9.75
CA PHE A 478 49.74 -0.37 -9.50
C PHE A 478 50.18 -1.36 -8.43
N LYS A 479 49.24 -1.77 -7.59
CA LYS A 479 49.37 -2.96 -6.75
C LYS A 479 48.73 -4.14 -7.45
N PHE A 480 49.39 -5.30 -7.37
CA PHE A 480 48.96 -6.51 -8.04
C PHE A 480 48.47 -7.56 -7.05
N ASP A 481 47.47 -8.33 -7.45
CA ASP A 481 47.05 -9.54 -6.75
C ASP A 481 48.04 -10.67 -7.03
N ASN A 482 48.55 -11.32 -5.97
CA ASN A 482 49.52 -12.42 -6.08
C ASN A 482 48.86 -13.80 -6.28
N SER A 483 47.53 -13.88 -6.42
CA SER A 483 46.79 -15.14 -6.33
C SER A 483 46.47 -15.86 -7.66
N GLY A 484 47.18 -15.60 -8.77
CA GLY A 484 46.95 -16.36 -10.03
C GLY A 484 47.94 -16.13 -11.18
N ALA A 485 47.76 -16.87 -12.29
CA ALA A 485 48.62 -16.88 -13.48
C ALA A 485 48.63 -15.57 -14.31
N LYS A 486 47.69 -14.67 -14.04
CA LYS A 486 47.67 -13.27 -14.53
C LYS A 486 47.42 -12.37 -13.33
N SER A 487 48.38 -11.52 -13.01
CA SER A 487 48.32 -10.61 -11.88
C SER A 487 47.34 -9.46 -12.17
N ASN A 488 46.16 -9.46 -11.54
CA ASN A 488 45.19 -8.37 -11.67
C ASN A 488 45.67 -7.12 -10.92
N LYS A 489 45.41 -5.93 -11.47
CA LYS A 489 45.64 -4.64 -10.78
C LYS A 489 44.50 -4.41 -9.79
N ILE A 490 44.82 -4.20 -8.52
CA ILE A 490 43.83 -4.12 -7.43
C ILE A 490 43.88 -2.80 -6.67
N ASP A 491 44.89 -1.98 -6.93
CA ASP A 491 45.05 -0.67 -6.31
C ASP A 491 45.89 0.23 -7.19
N VAL A 492 45.74 1.54 -7.04
CA VAL A 492 46.49 2.55 -7.77
C VAL A 492 46.91 3.69 -6.85
N LYS A 493 48.11 4.23 -7.11
CA LYS A 493 48.63 5.43 -6.46
C LYS A 493 49.26 6.37 -7.47
N PHE A 494 49.19 7.66 -7.15
CA PHE A 494 49.77 8.75 -7.92
C PHE A 494 50.72 9.55 -7.02
N GLU A 495 52.03 9.31 -7.12
CA GLU A 495 53.06 9.90 -6.23
C GLU A 495 54.38 10.13 -7.01
N ASP A 496 55.12 11.22 -6.76
CA ASP A 496 56.35 11.54 -7.53
C ASP A 496 57.57 10.66 -7.16
N LYS A 497 57.59 10.08 -5.95
CA LYS A 497 58.62 9.15 -5.48
C LYS A 497 58.05 8.18 -4.46
N LEU A 498 57.89 6.92 -4.85
CA LEU A 498 57.60 5.83 -3.92
C LEU A 498 58.92 5.15 -3.51
N THR A 499 59.20 5.13 -2.20
CA THR A 499 60.31 4.38 -1.59
C THR A 499 60.06 2.86 -1.51
N LEU A 500 59.06 2.34 -2.22
CA LEU A 500 58.47 1.01 -1.98
C LEU A 500 58.58 0.07 -3.19
N GLU A 501 59.80 -0.24 -3.64
CA GLU A 501 60.04 -1.43 -4.47
C GLU A 501 59.87 -2.75 -3.67
N SER A 502 59.73 -2.67 -2.34
CA SER A 502 59.64 -3.82 -1.43
C SER A 502 58.21 -4.20 -0.98
N ALA A 503 57.15 -3.49 -1.40
CA ALA A 503 55.78 -3.70 -0.90
C ALA A 503 54.72 -4.12 -1.95
N GLY A 504 55.14 -4.70 -3.08
CA GLY A 504 54.23 -5.25 -4.11
C GLY A 504 53.60 -4.21 -5.05
N TRP A 505 54.12 -2.98 -5.05
CA TRP A 505 53.76 -1.92 -6.00
C TRP A 505 54.75 -1.90 -7.17
N LYS A 506 54.25 -1.73 -8.40
CA LYS A 506 55.10 -1.58 -9.60
C LYS A 506 54.68 -0.37 -10.40
N PHE A 507 55.63 0.21 -11.13
CA PHE A 507 55.34 1.26 -12.09
C PHE A 507 54.28 0.82 -13.09
N ALA A 508 53.43 1.75 -13.48
CA ALA A 508 52.42 1.48 -14.49
C ALA A 508 53.08 1.20 -15.85
N PRO A 509 52.72 0.10 -16.54
CA PRO A 509 53.36 -0.30 -17.79
C PRO A 509 53.07 0.70 -18.92
N THR A 510 54.11 1.07 -19.67
CA THR A 510 54.06 2.01 -20.81
C THR A 510 54.11 1.31 -22.17
N ASP A 511 54.24 -0.02 -22.19
CA ASP A 511 54.24 -0.87 -23.37
C ASP A 511 52.80 -1.14 -23.88
N ASN A 512 52.51 -0.68 -25.11
CA ASN A 512 51.16 -0.62 -25.70
C ASN A 512 50.37 -1.94 -25.71
N GLU A 513 51.02 -3.10 -25.77
CA GLU A 513 50.33 -4.40 -25.76
C GLU A 513 49.83 -4.83 -24.36
N LYS A 514 50.36 -4.23 -23.28
CA LYS A 514 50.03 -4.59 -21.88
C LYS A 514 49.39 -3.45 -21.08
N SER A 515 49.12 -2.31 -21.72
CA SER A 515 48.82 -1.04 -21.04
C SER A 515 47.35 -0.61 -21.04
N LYS A 516 46.37 -1.45 -21.45
CA LYS A 516 44.95 -1.01 -21.51
C LYS A 516 44.44 -0.37 -20.21
N ASP A 517 44.68 -1.01 -19.05
CA ASP A 517 44.27 -0.40 -17.77
C ASP A 517 45.14 0.82 -17.40
N THR A 518 46.38 0.87 -17.87
CA THR A 518 47.22 2.08 -17.72
C THR A 518 46.60 3.24 -18.47
N ILE A 519 46.20 3.05 -19.74
CA ILE A 519 45.53 4.08 -20.55
C ILE A 519 44.26 4.54 -19.85
N GLN A 520 43.42 3.60 -19.43
CA GLN A 520 42.15 3.89 -18.76
C GLN A 520 42.36 4.69 -17.48
N VAL A 521 43.22 4.21 -16.57
CA VAL A 521 43.44 4.87 -15.28
C VAL A 521 44.19 6.20 -15.42
N ALA A 522 45.13 6.31 -16.37
CA ALA A 522 45.80 7.57 -16.67
C ALA A 522 44.83 8.61 -17.22
N ALA A 523 43.94 8.23 -18.14
CA ALA A 523 42.91 9.14 -18.66
C ALA A 523 41.96 9.59 -17.55
N LEU A 524 41.46 8.66 -16.73
CA LEU A 524 40.61 8.95 -15.57
C LEU A 524 41.26 9.97 -14.63
N HIS A 525 42.53 9.76 -14.24
CA HIS A 525 43.19 10.64 -13.29
C HIS A 525 43.65 11.97 -13.88
N TYR A 526 44.42 11.92 -14.97
CA TYR A 526 45.14 13.10 -15.46
C TYR A 526 44.34 13.95 -16.44
N TYR A 527 43.39 13.36 -17.18
CA TYR A 527 42.54 14.12 -18.10
C TYR A 527 41.22 14.53 -17.44
N TYR A 528 40.51 13.57 -16.82
CA TYR A 528 39.23 13.86 -16.16
C TYR A 528 39.37 14.36 -14.71
N GLY A 529 40.57 14.27 -14.10
CA GLY A 529 40.83 14.81 -12.77
C GLY A 529 40.34 13.94 -11.62
N PHE A 530 40.06 12.66 -11.85
CA PHE A 530 39.55 11.77 -10.80
C PHE A 530 40.63 11.40 -9.79
N ASP A 531 40.26 11.33 -8.50
CA ASP A 531 41.20 10.92 -7.46
C ASP A 531 41.53 9.42 -7.50
N ALA A 532 42.47 9.01 -6.64
CA ALA A 532 42.86 7.61 -6.52
C ALA A 532 41.72 6.69 -6.06
N SER A 533 40.73 7.21 -5.32
CA SER A 533 39.61 6.43 -4.81
C SER A 533 38.66 6.00 -5.92
N LEU A 534 38.34 6.90 -6.86
CA LEU A 534 37.52 6.61 -8.03
C LEU A 534 38.24 5.69 -9.02
N CYS A 535 39.54 5.92 -9.24
CA CYS A 535 40.35 5.03 -10.08
C CYS A 535 40.42 3.61 -9.49
N LYS A 536 40.52 3.49 -8.17
CA LYS A 536 40.47 2.22 -7.45
C LYS A 536 39.11 1.54 -7.57
N LEU A 537 38.01 2.29 -7.47
CA LEU A 537 36.67 1.77 -7.68
C LEU A 537 36.52 1.12 -9.06
N PHE A 538 36.98 1.81 -10.12
CA PHE A 538 37.00 1.27 -11.48
C PHE A 538 37.79 -0.04 -11.58
N LEU A 539 38.98 -0.12 -10.98
CA LEU A 539 39.80 -1.33 -10.97
C LEU A 539 39.16 -2.49 -10.20
N ASN A 540 38.50 -2.20 -9.08
CA ASN A 540 37.79 -3.21 -8.29
C ASN A 540 36.62 -3.81 -9.08
N ILE A 541 35.83 -2.97 -9.76
CA ILE A 541 34.72 -3.43 -10.60
C ILE A 541 35.24 -4.29 -11.76
N LYS A 542 36.38 -3.91 -12.36
CA LYS A 542 37.05 -4.71 -13.38
C LYS A 542 37.51 -6.07 -12.86
N LYS A 543 38.06 -6.11 -11.64
CA LYS A 543 38.44 -7.37 -10.98
C LYS A 543 37.20 -8.23 -10.75
N ASP A 544 36.15 -7.68 -10.19
CA ASP A 544 34.87 -8.38 -9.97
C ASP A 544 34.33 -8.94 -11.30
N ARG A 545 34.42 -8.19 -12.41
CA ARG A 545 34.10 -8.69 -13.76
C ARG A 545 34.95 -9.90 -14.14
N ASN A 546 36.28 -9.76 -14.11
CA ASN A 546 37.20 -10.79 -14.58
C ASN A 546 37.11 -12.08 -13.74
N THR A 547 36.92 -11.95 -12.43
CA THR A 547 36.84 -13.09 -11.51
C THR A 547 35.46 -13.73 -11.55
N VAL A 548 34.38 -12.96 -11.48
CA VAL A 548 33.03 -13.49 -11.24
C VAL A 548 32.22 -13.74 -12.53
N ILE A 549 32.39 -12.90 -13.56
CA ILE A 549 31.59 -12.97 -14.79
C ILE A 549 32.23 -13.92 -15.81
N SER A 550 33.56 -13.91 -15.94
CA SER A 550 34.26 -14.74 -16.92
C SER A 550 34.55 -16.18 -16.45
N HIS A 551 34.53 -16.45 -15.14
CA HIS A 551 34.93 -17.75 -14.58
C HIS A 551 33.91 -18.41 -13.66
N CYS A 552 32.68 -17.87 -13.53
CA CYS A 552 31.60 -18.40 -12.69
C CYS A 552 32.00 -18.67 -11.22
N GLY A 553 33.06 -18.02 -10.71
CA GLY A 553 33.59 -18.22 -9.37
C GLY A 553 33.79 -16.90 -8.64
N GLY A 554 33.48 -16.87 -7.33
CA GLY A 554 33.76 -15.74 -6.44
C GLY A 554 32.54 -14.89 -6.05
N THR A 555 32.71 -14.15 -4.96
CA THR A 555 31.73 -13.23 -4.39
C THR A 555 31.93 -11.83 -4.98
N VAL A 556 30.87 -11.20 -5.50
CA VAL A 556 30.91 -9.79 -5.91
C VAL A 556 31.04 -8.94 -4.64
N THR A 557 32.04 -8.07 -4.59
CA THR A 557 32.27 -7.17 -3.44
C THR A 557 31.58 -5.82 -3.62
N SER A 558 31.37 -5.42 -4.88
CA SER A 558 30.68 -4.20 -5.26
C SER A 558 29.17 -4.26 -4.97
N ASN A 559 28.55 -3.12 -4.66
CA ASN A 559 27.12 -2.97 -4.39
C ASN A 559 26.44 -1.94 -5.33
N ILE A 560 25.14 -1.67 -5.13
CA ILE A 560 24.40 -0.72 -5.99
C ILE A 560 24.88 0.73 -5.82
N GLU A 561 25.43 1.09 -4.66
CA GLU A 561 25.99 2.42 -4.41
C GLU A 561 27.27 2.61 -5.24
N ASP A 562 28.08 1.55 -5.41
CA ASP A 562 29.24 1.57 -6.31
C ASP A 562 28.82 1.79 -7.78
N VAL A 563 27.71 1.19 -8.22
CA VAL A 563 27.12 1.42 -9.55
C VAL A 563 26.70 2.87 -9.70
N LYS A 564 25.99 3.42 -8.71
CA LYS A 564 25.54 4.82 -8.74
C LYS A 564 26.73 5.77 -8.79
N LYS A 565 27.73 5.54 -7.94
CA LYS A 565 28.96 6.32 -7.88
C LYS A 565 29.72 6.28 -9.20
N LEU A 566 29.85 5.12 -9.83
CA LEU A 566 30.50 5.00 -11.13
C LEU A 566 29.73 5.75 -12.23
N PHE A 567 28.40 5.67 -12.22
CA PHE A 567 27.58 6.39 -13.18
C PHE A 567 27.67 7.91 -12.98
N GLN A 568 27.43 8.40 -11.77
CA GLN A 568 27.35 9.84 -11.47
C GLN A 568 28.73 10.52 -11.41
N ASP A 569 29.67 9.95 -10.64
CA ASP A 569 30.93 10.63 -10.32
C ASP A 569 32.01 10.39 -11.38
N VAL A 570 31.84 9.38 -12.24
CA VAL A 570 32.80 9.05 -13.29
C VAL A 570 32.20 9.29 -14.68
N ILE A 571 31.19 8.51 -15.07
CA ILE A 571 30.66 8.55 -16.44
C ILE A 571 30.03 9.91 -16.76
N MET A 572 29.14 10.42 -15.92
CA MET A 572 28.49 11.70 -16.20
C MET A 572 29.49 12.86 -16.19
N VAL A 573 30.52 12.83 -15.36
CA VAL A 573 31.60 13.83 -15.37
C VAL A 573 32.41 13.77 -16.67
N MET A 574 32.75 12.56 -17.14
CA MET A 574 33.42 12.38 -18.44
C MET A 574 32.57 12.96 -19.57
N LEU A 575 31.28 12.63 -19.60
CA LEU A 575 30.36 13.07 -20.65
C LEU A 575 30.10 14.57 -20.60
N HIS A 576 29.92 15.18 -19.43
CA HIS A 576 29.71 16.63 -19.33
C HIS A 576 30.94 17.44 -19.74
N ARG A 577 32.15 16.90 -19.51
CA ARG A 577 33.39 17.55 -19.96
C ARG A 577 33.49 17.57 -21.49
N ASP A 578 33.25 16.43 -22.12
CA ASP A 578 33.46 16.26 -23.56
C ASP A 578 32.24 16.70 -24.40
N TYR A 579 31.04 16.59 -23.82
CA TYR A 579 29.74 16.91 -24.41
C TYR A 579 28.93 17.77 -23.44
N PRO A 580 29.26 19.06 -23.28
CA PRO A 580 28.54 19.92 -22.36
C PRO A 580 27.05 19.96 -22.69
N PRO A 581 26.18 20.15 -21.67
CA PRO A 581 24.74 20.23 -21.88
C PRO A 581 24.38 21.28 -22.92
N VAL A 582 23.39 20.98 -23.76
CA VAL A 582 22.84 21.97 -24.68
C VAL A 582 22.10 23.04 -23.85
N PRO A 583 22.28 24.36 -24.15
CA PRO A 583 21.68 25.45 -23.39
C PRO A 583 20.16 25.39 -23.23
#